data_AF-A0A6B2NLK9-F1
#
_entry.id   AF-A0A6B2NLK9-F1
#
_cell.length_a   1.000
_cell.length_b   1.000
_cell.length_c   1.000
_cell.angle_alpha   90.00
_cell.angle_beta   90.00
_cell.angle_gamma   90.00
#
_symmetry.space_group_name_H-M   'P 1'
#
loop_
_entity.id
_entity.type
_entity.pdbx_description
1 polymer ?
#
loop_
_entity_poly.entity_id
_entity_poly.type
_entity_poly.pdbx_seq_one_letter_code
_entity_poly.pdbx_strand_id
1 'polypeptide(L)'
;MEAAMVDNRIDFDHRVRRLTKKHEAMTRGYYGRIRKDGLIEVKPRRGGIKLPVRALLFLVVAIFVFKGFLLASLGSDTYGYRVERLAGGTAVEQAGAWIMKPDPLSVFLAEQAGSVLR
;
A
#
# COMPACT_ATOMS: atom_id res chain seq x y z
N MET A 1 -26.83 -4.72 -42.09
CA MET A 1 -25.41 -4.95 -42.45
C MET A 1 -24.46 -4.15 -41.57
N GLU A 2 -24.71 -2.87 -41.32
CA GLU A 2 -23.86 -2.00 -40.49
C GLU A 2 -23.66 -2.50 -39.05
N ALA A 3 -24.74 -2.89 -38.37
CA ALA A 3 -24.66 -3.42 -37.00
C ALA A 3 -23.78 -4.66 -36.86
N ALA A 4 -23.85 -5.59 -37.83
CA ALA A 4 -23.03 -6.81 -37.82
C ALA A 4 -21.53 -6.54 -38.07
N MET A 5 -21.20 -5.48 -38.82
CA MET A 5 -19.82 -5.08 -39.07
C MET A 5 -19.20 -4.38 -37.85
N VAL A 6 -20.01 -3.58 -37.14
CA VAL A 6 -19.60 -2.94 -35.88
C VAL A 6 -19.33 -3.99 -34.80
N ASP A 7 -20.19 -5.01 -34.69
CA ASP A 7 -20.05 -6.10 -33.72
C ASP A 7 -18.76 -6.91 -33.94
N ASN A 8 -18.48 -7.27 -35.19
CA ASN A 8 -17.24 -7.98 -35.55
C ASN A 8 -15.97 -7.16 -35.24
N ARG A 9 -16.02 -5.84 -35.40
CA ARG A 9 -14.89 -4.96 -35.03
C ARG A 9 -14.65 -4.94 -33.53
N ILE A 10 -15.72 -4.89 -32.73
CA ILE A 10 -15.65 -4.93 -31.26
C ILE A 10 -15.04 -6.26 -30.79
N ASP A 11 -15.48 -7.38 -31.35
CA ASP A 11 -14.93 -8.70 -31.05
C ASP A 11 -13.45 -8.84 -31.40
N PHE A 12 -13.06 -8.30 -32.55
CA PHE A 12 -11.67 -8.25 -32.97
C PHE A 12 -10.83 -7.42 -31.99
N ASP A 13 -11.28 -6.23 -31.62
CA ASP A 13 -10.58 -5.36 -30.67
C ASP A 13 -10.43 -6.02 -29.30
N HIS A 14 -11.46 -6.73 -28.83
CA HIS A 14 -11.37 -7.52 -27.60
C HIS A 14 -10.33 -8.63 -27.69
N ARG A 15 -10.24 -9.33 -28.83
CA ARG A 15 -9.22 -10.36 -29.06
C ARG A 15 -7.81 -9.76 -29.07
N VAL A 16 -7.60 -8.66 -29.78
CA VAL A 16 -6.31 -7.95 -29.81
C VAL A 16 -5.91 -7.54 -28.41
N ARG A 17 -6.81 -6.90 -27.64
CA ARG A 17 -6.54 -6.52 -26.25
C ARG A 17 -6.16 -7.72 -25.37
N ARG A 18 -6.83 -8.87 -25.53
CA ARG A 18 -6.48 -10.10 -24.79
C ARG A 18 -5.08 -10.59 -25.15
N LEU A 19 -4.72 -10.56 -26.42
CA LEU A 19 -3.39 -10.98 -26.89
C LEU A 19 -2.30 -10.04 -26.37
N THR A 20 -2.50 -8.72 -26.47
CA THR A 20 -1.54 -7.71 -25.95
C THR A 20 -1.34 -7.88 -24.44
N LYS A 21 -2.42 -8.01 -23.67
CA LYS A 21 -2.33 -8.27 -22.21
C LYS A 21 -1.59 -9.57 -21.89
N LYS A 22 -1.85 -10.64 -22.66
CA LYS A 22 -1.14 -11.92 -22.47
C LYS A 22 0.35 -11.76 -22.78
N HIS A 23 0.69 -11.06 -23.85
CA HIS A 23 2.07 -10.78 -24.25
C HIS A 23 2.82 -9.96 -23.19
N GLU A 24 2.25 -8.85 -22.73
CA GLU A 24 2.80 -8.05 -21.63
C GLU A 24 2.94 -8.83 -20.32
N ALA A 25 2.03 -9.76 -20.04
CA ALA A 25 2.16 -10.61 -18.87
C ALA A 25 3.32 -11.61 -18.99
N MET A 26 3.64 -12.06 -20.21
CA MET A 26 4.76 -12.97 -20.47
C MET A 26 6.13 -12.28 -20.39
N THR A 27 6.23 -10.96 -20.64
CA THR A 27 7.51 -10.22 -20.51
C THR A 27 8.02 -10.18 -19.06
N ARG A 28 7.14 -10.33 -18.07
CA ARG A 28 7.49 -10.41 -16.64
C ARG A 28 7.91 -11.81 -16.18
N GLY A 29 8.13 -12.73 -17.12
CA GLY A 29 8.47 -14.12 -16.88
C GLY A 29 7.31 -15.07 -17.14
N TYR A 30 7.66 -16.31 -17.45
CA TYR A 30 6.73 -17.36 -17.83
C TYR A 30 7.18 -18.70 -17.25
N TYR A 31 6.26 -19.66 -17.19
CA TYR A 31 6.56 -21.05 -16.84
C TYR A 31 5.88 -21.97 -17.84
N GLY A 32 6.57 -23.06 -18.18
CA GLY A 32 6.02 -24.14 -19.01
C GLY A 32 5.26 -25.13 -18.13
N ARG A 33 4.11 -25.60 -18.60
CA ARG A 33 3.42 -26.76 -18.02
C ARG A 33 3.12 -27.76 -19.12
N ILE A 34 3.34 -29.05 -18.84
CA ILE A 34 2.97 -30.11 -19.76
C ILE A 34 1.47 -30.38 -19.58
N ARG A 35 0.71 -30.29 -20.66
CA ARG A 35 -0.71 -30.64 -20.69
C ARG A 35 -0.87 -32.17 -20.75
N LYS A 36 -2.08 -32.65 -20.48
CA LYS A 36 -2.40 -34.08 -20.49
C LYS A 36 -2.17 -34.75 -21.85
N ASP A 37 -2.11 -33.98 -22.93
CA ASP A 37 -1.83 -34.42 -24.29
C ASP A 37 -0.33 -34.37 -24.67
N GLY A 38 0.55 -34.12 -23.69
CA GLY A 38 2.00 -34.06 -23.90
C GLY A 38 2.50 -32.72 -24.47
N LEU A 39 1.62 -31.76 -24.74
CA LEU A 39 2.02 -30.46 -25.27
C LEU A 39 2.47 -29.50 -24.15
N ILE A 40 3.56 -28.76 -24.39
CA ILE A 40 4.05 -27.72 -23.48
C ILE A 40 3.22 -26.45 -23.70
N GLU A 41 2.49 -26.02 -22.68
CA GLU A 41 1.78 -24.74 -22.67
C GLU A 41 2.57 -23.71 -21.84
N VAL A 42 2.91 -22.58 -22.45
CA VAL A 42 3.57 -21.46 -21.76
C VAL A 42 2.52 -20.56 -21.14
N LYS A 43 2.63 -20.34 -19.83
CA LYS A 43 1.77 -19.43 -19.09
C LYS A 43 2.56 -18.27 -18.48
N PRO A 44 1.99 -17.05 -18.48
CA PRO A 44 2.62 -15.93 -17.79
C PRO A 44 2.72 -16.26 -16.30
N ARG A 45 3.88 -15.97 -15.70
CA ARG A 45 4.03 -16.05 -14.25
C ARG A 45 3.21 -14.90 -13.67
N ARG A 46 2.15 -15.23 -12.91
CA ARG A 46 1.37 -14.19 -12.21
C ARG A 46 2.32 -13.48 -11.25
N GLY A 47 2.66 -12.23 -11.57
CA GLY A 47 3.38 -11.37 -10.64
C GLY A 47 2.48 -11.13 -9.43
N GLY A 48 2.96 -11.44 -8.23
CA GLY A 48 2.27 -11.05 -7.01
C GLY A 48 2.14 -9.52 -6.91
N ILE A 49 1.29 -9.05 -6.01
CA ILE A 49 1.20 -7.62 -5.66
C ILE A 49 2.60 -7.19 -5.22
N LYS A 50 3.26 -6.34 -6.00
CA LYS A 50 4.55 -5.75 -5.64
C LYS A 50 4.26 -4.60 -4.68
N LEU A 51 3.92 -4.92 -3.43
CA LEU A 51 3.85 -3.90 -2.38
C LEU A 51 5.25 -3.30 -2.25
N PRO A 52 5.42 -1.97 -2.39
CA PRO A 52 6.72 -1.33 -2.27
C PRO A 52 7.13 -1.35 -0.80
N VAL A 53 7.75 -2.43 -0.34
CA VAL A 53 8.16 -2.63 1.06
C VAL A 53 8.97 -1.43 1.57
N ARG A 54 9.82 -0.83 0.70
CA ARG A 54 10.55 0.39 1.02
C ARG A 54 9.65 1.57 1.37
N ALA A 55 8.60 1.81 0.59
CA ALA A 55 7.66 2.90 0.86
C ALA A 55 6.86 2.65 2.14
N LEU A 56 6.47 1.40 2.39
CA LEU A 56 5.81 1.02 3.64
C LEU A 56 6.72 1.25 4.86
N LEU A 57 8.00 0.89 4.75
CA LEU A 57 8.99 1.15 5.80
C LEU A 57 9.15 2.65 6.05
N PHE A 58 9.28 3.47 5.01
CA PHE A 58 9.36 4.92 5.17
C PHE A 58 8.12 5.52 5.83
N LEU A 59 6.93 5.01 5.48
CA LEU A 59 5.68 5.44 6.12
C LEU A 59 5.68 5.11 7.63
N VAL A 60 6.08 3.90 8.00
CA VAL A 60 6.18 3.50 9.42
C VAL A 60 7.16 4.39 10.17
N VAL A 61 8.35 4.63 9.61
CA VAL A 61 9.35 5.54 10.21
C VAL A 61 8.79 6.95 10.37
N ALA A 62 8.13 7.48 9.34
CA ALA A 62 7.54 8.82 9.40
C ALA A 62 6.49 8.95 10.51
N ILE A 63 5.69 7.90 10.76
CA ILE A 63 4.71 7.90 11.86
C ILE A 63 5.41 8.02 13.23
N PHE A 64 6.48 7.26 13.48
CA PHE A 64 7.21 7.34 14.74
C PHE A 64 7.91 8.69 14.93
N VAL A 65 8.55 9.22 13.87
CA VAL A 65 9.17 10.54 13.90
C VAL A 65 8.13 11.62 14.19
N PHE A 66 6.97 11.58 13.52
CA PHE A 66 5.90 12.53 13.74
C PHE A 66 5.35 12.46 15.17
N LYS A 67 5.12 11.26 15.71
CA LYS A 67 4.70 11.09 17.11
C LYS A 67 5.72 11.66 18.09
N GLY A 68 7.00 11.31 17.93
CA GLY A 68 8.07 11.82 18.78
C GLY A 68 8.19 13.34 18.71
N PHE A 69 8.04 13.91 17.51
CA PHE A 69 8.00 15.36 17.31
C PHE A 69 6.81 16.02 18.03
N LEU A 70 5.60 15.44 17.95
CA LEU A 70 4.44 15.95 18.68
C LEU A 70 4.64 15.87 20.19
N LEU A 71 5.20 14.77 20.71
CA LEU A 71 5.54 14.62 22.12
C LEU A 71 6.59 15.65 22.57
N ALA A 72 7.63 15.90 21.78
CA ALA A 72 8.66 16.88 22.09
C ALA A 72 8.15 18.33 22.06
N SER A 73 7.28 18.65 21.09
CA SER A 73 6.77 20.01 20.89
C SER A 73 5.61 20.38 21.82
N LEU A 74 4.75 19.42 22.17
CA LEU A 74 3.57 19.65 23.02
C LEU A 74 3.84 19.34 24.50
N GLY A 75 4.83 18.51 24.79
CA GLY A 75 5.03 17.88 26.09
C GLY A 75 4.07 16.72 26.34
N SER A 76 4.40 15.87 27.32
CA SER A 76 3.65 14.65 27.67
C SER A 76 2.18 14.92 27.97
N ASP A 77 1.91 15.97 28.75
CA ASP A 77 0.60 16.19 29.35
C ASP A 77 -0.40 16.72 28.32
N THR A 78 0.01 17.72 27.52
CA THR A 78 -0.81 18.25 26.43
C THR A 78 -1.02 17.22 25.33
N TYR A 79 0.01 16.41 25.02
CA TYR A 79 -0.13 15.32 24.05
C TYR A 79 -1.14 14.29 24.52
N GLY A 80 -1.03 13.82 25.78
CA GLY A 80 -1.96 12.87 26.38
C GLY A 80 -3.40 13.35 26.34
N TYR A 81 -3.65 14.60 26.75
CA TYR A 81 -4.98 15.20 26.70
C TYR A 81 -5.59 15.20 25.28
N ARG A 82 -4.78 15.47 24.25
CA ARG A 82 -5.27 15.45 22.85
C ARG A 82 -5.61 14.03 22.41
N VAL A 83 -4.81 13.04 22.79
CA VAL A 83 -5.07 11.62 22.47
C VAL A 83 -6.36 11.15 23.15
N GLU A 84 -6.58 11.51 24.41
CA GLU A 84 -7.83 11.23 25.12
C GLU A 84 -9.04 11.89 24.46
N ARG A 85 -8.90 13.14 24.03
CA ARG A 85 -9.95 13.84 23.29
C ARG A 85 -10.28 13.12 21.96
N LEU A 86 -9.28 12.62 21.22
CA LEU A 86 -9.52 11.81 20.02
C LEU A 86 -10.24 10.49 20.36
N ALA A 87 -9.92 9.88 21.50
CA ALA A 87 -10.55 8.63 21.94
C ALA A 87 -12.05 8.82 22.28
N GLY A 88 -12.48 10.02 22.64
CA GLY A 88 -13.89 10.37 22.85
C GLY A 88 -14.67 10.71 21.57
N GLY A 89 -14.03 10.70 20.40
CA GLY A 89 -14.61 11.15 19.13
C GLY A 89 -15.33 10.06 18.34
N THR A 90 -15.44 10.29 17.03
CA THR A 90 -15.97 9.36 16.02
C THR A 90 -15.09 8.12 15.85
N ALA A 91 -15.59 7.08 15.16
CA ALA A 91 -14.84 5.84 14.93
C ALA A 91 -13.46 6.05 14.25
N VAL A 92 -13.36 7.04 13.36
CA VAL A 92 -12.10 7.39 12.70
C VAL A 92 -11.13 8.06 13.68
N GLU A 93 -11.63 8.95 14.54
CA GLU A 93 -10.83 9.62 15.57
C GLU A 93 -10.36 8.64 16.64
N GLN A 94 -11.19 7.68 17.04
CA GLN A 94 -10.84 6.59 17.96
C GLN A 94 -9.73 5.70 17.40
N ALA A 95 -9.79 5.35 16.11
CA ALA A 95 -8.72 4.63 15.44
C ALA A 95 -7.41 5.44 15.44
N GLY A 96 -7.50 6.75 15.19
CA GLY A 96 -6.37 7.67 15.32
C GLY A 96 -5.81 7.71 16.75
N ALA A 97 -6.67 7.77 17.77
CA ALA A 97 -6.27 7.76 19.17
C ALA A 97 -5.53 6.48 19.56
N TRP A 98 -6.01 5.33 19.07
CA TRP A 98 -5.37 4.04 19.32
C TRP A 98 -3.97 3.99 18.72
N ILE A 99 -3.80 4.48 17.48
CA ILE A 99 -2.49 4.60 16.85
C ILE A 99 -1.61 5.58 17.63
N MET A 100 -2.15 6.69 18.11
CA MET A 100 -1.40 7.78 18.78
C MET A 100 -1.06 7.51 20.25
N LYS A 101 -1.35 6.33 20.80
CA LYS A 101 -0.88 6.01 22.15
C LYS A 101 0.64 6.13 22.23
N PRO A 102 1.17 6.74 23.31
CA PRO A 102 2.61 6.88 23.50
C PRO A 102 3.26 5.51 23.60
N ASP A 103 4.35 5.33 22.87
CA ASP A 103 5.15 4.12 22.82
C ASP A 103 6.63 4.44 23.15
N PRO A 104 7.43 3.46 23.63
CA PRO A 104 8.80 3.73 24.09
C PRO A 104 9.70 4.35 23.01
N LEU A 105 9.48 4.01 21.74
CA LEU A 105 10.27 4.55 20.63
C LEU A 105 9.92 6.02 20.39
N SER A 106 8.64 6.37 20.41
CA SER A 106 8.19 7.76 20.28
C SER A 106 8.68 8.64 21.44
N VAL A 107 8.74 8.12 22.68
CA VAL A 107 9.29 8.85 23.83
C VAL A 107 10.79 9.08 23.67
N PHE A 108 11.55 8.06 23.29
CA PHE A 108 12.99 8.20 23.01
C PHE A 108 13.26 9.25 21.91
N LEU A 109 12.49 9.21 20.82
CA LEU A 109 12.60 10.21 19.76
C LEU A 109 12.26 11.62 20.24
N ALA A 110 11.30 11.74 21.16
CA ALA A 110 10.92 13.03 21.73
C ALA A 110 12.04 13.62 22.61
N GLU A 111 12.72 12.81 23.41
CA GLU A 111 13.88 13.23 24.22
C GLU A 111 15.01 13.77 23.33
N GLN A 112 15.31 13.06 22.23
CA GLN A 112 16.33 13.46 21.28
C GLN A 112 15.95 14.75 20.54
N ALA A 113 14.68 14.89 20.13
CA ALA A 113 14.18 16.09 19.45
C ALA A 113 14.12 17.30 20.39
N GLY A 114 13.73 17.09 21.66
CA GLY A 114 13.71 18.13 22.69
C GLY A 114 15.07 18.73 22.98
N SER A 115 16.17 17.98 22.77
CA SER A 115 17.53 18.51 22.82
C SER A 115 17.88 19.46 21.67
N VAL A 116 17.21 19.34 20.52
CA VAL A 116 17.45 20.18 19.33
C VAL A 116 16.51 21.39 19.31
N LEU A 117 15.34 21.27 19.94
CA LEU A 117 14.30 22.30 20.00
C LEU A 117 14.42 23.25 21.22
N ARG A 118 15.39 23.01 22.12
CA ARG A 118 15.68 23.85 23.28
C ARG A 118 16.64 24.98 22.96
#